data_AF-A0A4Y7PUU5-F1
#
_entry.id   AF-A0A4Y7PUU5-F1
#
_cell.length_a   1.000
_cell.length_b   1.000
_cell.length_c   1.000
_cell.angle_alpha   90.00
_cell.angle_beta   90.00
_cell.angle_gamma   90.00
#
_symmetry.space_group_name_H-M   'P 1'
#
loop_
_entity.id
_entity.type
_entity.pdbx_description
1 polymer ?
#
loop_
_entity_poly.entity_id
_entity_poly.type
_entity_poly.pdbx_seq_one_letter_code
_entity_poly.pdbx_strand_id
1 'polypeptide(L)'
;MAQDLSATQKADQIAHHFFSKFALIVDNARAPVEPRDSATAKIDKWFNIETPDSEKYKDHLRAYRSISTLSSPPPPFELQVLLTIPELTNNQVLVLHDPPASRVRVDPTPSHILLESWQLEFAPSPAWYSSGTNTSGEVTLSAVYKHGICLYRSLFALLRVLPTWRLYQRLRRRGAGLGPTRNGALGIEMRIGPLSTDTDGSHILGFGEHFLSLLFLLSSSCRGVL
;
A
#
# COMPACT_ATOMS: atom_id res chain seq x y z
N MET A 1 7.18 -36.97 -11.58
CA MET A 1 6.31 -36.00 -12.29
C MET A 1 5.15 -35.52 -11.43
N ALA A 2 4.36 -36.38 -10.77
CA ALA A 2 3.25 -35.96 -9.90
C ALA A 2 3.68 -35.13 -8.65
N GLN A 3 4.81 -35.46 -8.04
CA GLN A 3 5.32 -34.78 -6.84
C GLN A 3 5.77 -33.33 -7.13
N ASP A 4 6.26 -33.08 -8.34
CA ASP A 4 6.75 -31.78 -8.80
C ASP A 4 5.58 -30.81 -9.05
N LEU A 5 4.52 -31.30 -9.72
CA LEU A 5 3.27 -30.55 -9.90
C LEU A 5 2.63 -30.11 -8.57
N SER A 6 2.68 -30.97 -7.55
CA SER A 6 2.18 -30.63 -6.20
C SER A 6 3.03 -29.56 -5.51
N ALA A 7 4.35 -29.56 -5.72
CA ALA A 7 5.25 -28.54 -5.17
C ALA A 7 5.00 -27.18 -5.83
N THR A 8 4.86 -27.15 -7.15
CA THR A 8 4.53 -25.94 -7.92
C THR A 8 3.19 -25.33 -7.49
N GLN A 9 2.16 -26.17 -7.31
CA GLN A 9 0.85 -25.70 -6.81
C GLN A 9 0.94 -25.06 -5.41
N LYS A 10 1.78 -25.62 -4.51
CA LYS A 10 2.02 -25.03 -3.19
C LYS A 10 2.80 -23.72 -3.29
N ALA A 11 3.76 -23.63 -4.20
CA ALA A 11 4.51 -22.40 -4.45
C ALA A 11 3.58 -21.29 -4.96
N ASP A 12 2.72 -21.60 -5.93
CA ASP A 12 1.71 -20.68 -6.45
C ASP A 12 0.72 -20.24 -5.37
N GLN A 13 0.29 -21.15 -4.50
CA GLN A 13 -0.56 -20.81 -3.35
C GLN A 13 0.15 -19.83 -2.40
N ILE A 14 1.41 -20.10 -2.03
CA ILE A 14 2.20 -19.21 -1.18
C ILE A 14 2.36 -17.85 -1.85
N ALA A 15 2.67 -17.80 -3.15
CA ALA A 15 2.81 -16.56 -3.91
C ALA A 15 1.50 -15.76 -3.90
N HIS A 16 0.36 -16.39 -4.21
CA HIS A 16 -0.94 -15.72 -4.18
C HIS A 16 -1.25 -15.12 -2.81
N HIS A 17 -1.02 -15.88 -1.74
CA HIS A 17 -1.24 -15.38 -0.38
C HIS A 17 -0.25 -14.29 0.00
N PHE A 18 0.99 -14.32 -0.50
CA PHE A 18 1.97 -13.25 -0.30
C PHE A 18 1.44 -11.92 -0.87
N PHE A 19 1.09 -11.89 -2.16
CA PHE A 19 0.55 -10.67 -2.77
C PHE A 19 -0.77 -10.21 -2.11
N SER A 20 -1.65 -11.16 -1.75
CA SER A 20 -2.89 -10.84 -1.03
C SER A 20 -2.61 -10.24 0.35
N LYS A 21 -1.69 -10.84 1.12
CA LYS A 21 -1.33 -10.37 2.46
C LYS A 21 -0.74 -8.96 2.43
N PHE A 22 0.08 -8.67 1.43
CA PHE A 22 0.63 -7.34 1.20
C PHE A 22 -0.47 -6.30 1.03
N ALA A 23 -1.45 -6.55 0.15
CA ALA A 23 -2.59 -5.67 -0.05
C ALA A 23 -3.37 -5.43 1.25
N LEU A 24 -3.72 -6.51 1.95
CA LEU A 24 -4.52 -6.42 3.18
C LEU A 24 -3.79 -5.66 4.29
N ILE A 25 -2.49 -5.86 4.47
CA ILE A 25 -1.72 -5.19 5.53
C ILE A 25 -1.58 -3.70 5.27
N VAL A 26 -1.30 -3.31 4.02
CA VAL A 26 -1.19 -1.90 3.63
C VAL A 26 -2.56 -1.22 3.77
N ASP A 27 -3.63 -1.84 3.25
CA ASP A 27 -5.01 -1.36 3.32
C ASP A 27 -5.47 -1.11 4.76
N ASN A 28 -5.36 -2.11 5.62
CA ASN A 28 -5.77 -1.99 7.02
C ASN A 28 -4.94 -0.97 7.80
N ALA A 29 -3.71 -0.66 7.37
CA ALA A 29 -2.89 0.35 8.01
C ALA A 29 -3.22 1.79 7.59
N ARG A 30 -4.04 2.00 6.56
CA ARG A 30 -4.35 3.33 6.00
C ARG A 30 -5.85 3.64 6.01
N ALA A 31 -6.68 2.62 5.94
CA ALA A 31 -8.13 2.68 6.07
C ALA A 31 -8.61 1.54 7.00
N PRO A 32 -8.26 1.55 8.29
CA PRO A 32 -8.71 0.49 9.19
C PRO A 32 -10.22 0.48 9.23
N VAL A 33 -10.77 -0.70 8.97
CA VAL A 33 -12.20 -0.99 8.96
C VAL A 33 -12.82 -0.55 10.29
N GLU A 34 -13.95 0.14 10.24
CA GLU A 34 -14.70 0.50 11.43
C GLU A 34 -15.03 -0.78 12.23
N PRO A 35 -15.02 -0.75 13.58
CA PRO A 35 -15.18 -1.96 14.40
C PRO A 35 -16.43 -2.78 14.06
N ARG A 36 -17.50 -2.12 13.59
CA ARG A 36 -18.76 -2.77 13.19
C ARG A 36 -18.61 -3.64 11.95
N ASP A 37 -17.89 -3.18 10.94
CA ASP A 37 -17.69 -3.91 9.68
C ASP A 37 -16.61 -5.00 9.84
N SER A 38 -15.69 -4.82 10.79
CA SER A 38 -14.64 -5.80 11.09
C SER A 38 -15.16 -7.08 11.76
N ALA A 39 -16.31 -7.04 12.43
CA ALA A 39 -16.86 -8.17 13.18
C ALA A 39 -17.43 -9.28 12.26
N THR A 40 -17.81 -8.93 11.03
CA THR A 40 -18.35 -9.86 10.03
C THR A 40 -17.34 -10.20 8.94
N ALA A 41 -16.24 -9.45 8.85
CA ALA A 41 -15.18 -9.70 7.88
C ALA A 41 -14.48 -11.03 8.16
N LYS A 42 -14.31 -11.83 7.10
CA LYS A 42 -13.48 -13.03 7.15
C LYS A 42 -12.06 -12.64 7.56
N ILE A 43 -11.41 -13.43 8.41
CA ILE A 43 -10.04 -13.15 8.87
C ILE A 43 -9.05 -13.99 8.07
N ASP A 44 -8.09 -13.32 7.43
CA ASP A 44 -6.91 -13.94 6.86
C ASP A 44 -5.85 -14.15 7.95
N LYS A 45 -5.35 -15.39 8.07
CA LYS A 45 -4.35 -15.81 9.08
C LYS A 45 -2.99 -16.17 8.47
N TRP A 46 -2.79 -15.89 7.18
CA TRP A 46 -1.54 -16.22 6.51
C TRP A 46 -0.37 -15.45 7.10
N PHE A 47 0.81 -16.06 7.08
CA PHE A 47 2.05 -15.52 7.62
C PHE A 47 1.98 -15.11 9.11
N ASN A 48 1.12 -15.79 9.87
CA ASN A 48 0.98 -15.63 11.31
C ASN A 48 0.68 -14.17 11.73
N ILE A 49 -0.19 -13.50 10.98
CA ILE A 49 -0.74 -12.20 11.33
C ILE A 49 -2.22 -12.20 10.93
N GLU A 50 -3.09 -11.90 11.88
CA GLU A 50 -4.53 -11.83 11.62
C GLU A 50 -4.87 -10.49 10.99
N THR A 51 -5.62 -10.51 9.90
CA THR A 51 -5.98 -9.29 9.16
C THR A 51 -7.37 -9.48 8.55
N PRO A 52 -8.28 -8.49 8.65
CA PRO A 52 -9.55 -8.55 7.95
C PRO A 52 -9.31 -8.74 6.44
N ASP A 53 -9.97 -9.74 5.88
CA ASP A 53 -9.95 -10.04 4.44
C ASP A 53 -10.78 -8.98 3.69
N SER A 54 -10.48 -8.81 2.41
CA SER A 54 -11.12 -7.80 1.57
C SER A 54 -11.21 -8.30 0.12
N GLU A 55 -12.42 -8.21 -0.43
CA GLU A 55 -12.70 -8.59 -1.81
C GLU A 55 -12.11 -7.60 -2.84
N LYS A 56 -11.77 -6.37 -2.40
CA LYS A 56 -11.34 -5.25 -3.25
C LYS A 56 -10.17 -5.58 -4.18
N TYR A 57 -9.28 -6.49 -3.76
CA TYR A 57 -8.03 -6.78 -4.45
C TYR A 57 -8.09 -8.05 -5.31
N LYS A 58 -9.18 -8.82 -5.27
CA LYS A 58 -9.20 -10.18 -5.85
C LYS A 58 -8.95 -10.23 -7.35
N ASP A 59 -9.54 -9.31 -8.10
CA ASP A 59 -9.40 -9.28 -9.57
C ASP A 59 -7.95 -8.95 -9.96
N HIS A 60 -7.33 -7.98 -9.29
CA HIS A 60 -5.94 -7.60 -9.51
C HIS A 60 -4.94 -8.68 -9.09
N LEU A 61 -5.33 -9.55 -8.15
CA LEU A 61 -4.49 -10.62 -7.63
C LEU A 61 -4.68 -11.97 -8.33
N ARG A 62 -5.59 -12.05 -9.31
CA ARG A 62 -5.94 -13.30 -9.99
C ARG A 62 -4.76 -13.94 -10.71
N ALA A 63 -3.90 -13.14 -11.34
CA ALA A 63 -2.73 -13.62 -12.08
C ALA A 63 -1.74 -14.39 -11.18
N TYR A 64 -1.67 -14.02 -9.89
CA TYR A 64 -0.74 -14.64 -8.94
C TYR A 64 -1.18 -16.02 -8.43
N ARG A 65 -2.41 -16.46 -8.73
CA ARG A 65 -2.91 -17.81 -8.34
C ARG A 65 -2.23 -18.95 -9.07
N SER A 66 -1.68 -18.67 -10.25
CA SER A 66 -1.03 -19.66 -11.11
C SER A 66 0.18 -19.01 -11.78
N ILE A 67 1.00 -18.33 -10.98
CA ILE A 67 2.12 -17.52 -11.47
C ILE A 67 3.14 -18.37 -12.24
N SER A 68 3.30 -19.64 -11.86
CA SER A 68 4.16 -20.61 -12.56
C SER A 68 3.75 -20.88 -14.02
N THR A 69 2.49 -20.63 -14.37
CA THR A 69 1.95 -20.91 -15.72
C THR A 69 2.04 -19.71 -16.67
N LEU A 70 2.45 -18.55 -16.17
CA LEU A 70 2.55 -17.34 -16.97
C LEU A 70 3.75 -17.43 -17.90
N SER A 71 3.55 -17.04 -19.16
CA SER A 71 4.62 -16.98 -20.17
C SER A 71 5.61 -15.84 -19.94
N SER A 72 5.24 -14.86 -19.14
CA SER A 72 6.07 -13.73 -18.72
C SER A 72 5.74 -13.33 -17.27
N PRO A 73 6.69 -12.72 -16.53
CA PRO A 73 6.41 -12.24 -15.18
C PRO A 73 5.25 -11.24 -15.17
N PRO A 74 4.34 -11.31 -14.18
CA PRO A 74 3.27 -10.33 -14.07
C PRO A 74 3.86 -8.93 -13.77
N PRO A 75 3.18 -7.85 -14.17
CA PRO A 75 3.61 -6.50 -13.81
C PRO A 75 3.64 -6.34 -12.28
N PRO A 76 4.51 -5.46 -11.74
CA PRO A 76 4.54 -5.17 -10.31
C PRO A 76 3.15 -4.80 -9.78
N PHE A 77 2.78 -5.40 -8.66
CA PHE A 77 1.54 -5.05 -7.98
C PHE A 77 1.77 -3.78 -7.16
N GLU A 78 1.13 -2.68 -7.57
CA GLU A 78 1.32 -1.37 -6.95
C GLU A 78 0.08 -0.95 -6.15
N LEU A 79 0.33 -0.38 -4.96
CA LEU A 79 -0.65 0.26 -4.11
C LEU A 79 -0.22 1.70 -3.85
N GLN A 80 -1.14 2.62 -4.10
CA GLN A 80 -0.95 4.03 -3.85
C GLN A 80 -1.83 4.48 -2.70
N VAL A 81 -1.25 5.24 -1.78
CA VAL A 81 -1.95 5.90 -0.68
C VAL A 81 -2.07 7.37 -1.01
N LEU A 82 -3.30 7.85 -1.12
CA LEU A 82 -3.63 9.18 -1.60
C LEU A 82 -4.30 9.98 -0.48
N LEU A 83 -3.97 11.26 -0.37
CA LEU A 83 -4.76 12.25 0.35
C LEU A 83 -5.81 12.81 -0.61
N THR A 84 -7.08 12.54 -0.35
CA THR A 84 -8.20 13.12 -1.09
C THR A 84 -8.43 14.54 -0.63
N ILE A 85 -8.42 15.48 -1.57
CA ILE A 85 -8.71 16.90 -1.34
C ILE A 85 -10.18 17.13 -1.67
N PRO A 86 -10.99 17.64 -0.72
CA PRO A 86 -12.37 18.01 -1.01
C PRO A 86 -12.42 19.21 -1.96
N GLU A 87 -13.56 19.41 -2.60
CA GLU A 87 -13.82 20.66 -3.30
C GLU A 87 -13.76 21.84 -2.33
N LEU A 88 -12.80 22.73 -2.56
CA LEU A 88 -12.55 23.87 -1.68
C LEU A 88 -13.51 25.00 -2.01
N THR A 89 -14.12 25.61 -0.98
CA THR A 89 -14.90 26.84 -1.15
C THR A 89 -13.98 28.02 -1.50
N ASN A 90 -14.54 29.12 -2.02
CA ASN A 90 -13.78 30.32 -2.43
C ASN A 90 -12.88 30.93 -1.32
N ASN A 91 -13.13 30.61 -0.05
CA ASN A 91 -12.37 31.10 1.11
C ASN A 91 -11.35 30.07 1.64
N GLN A 92 -11.23 28.92 0.98
CA GLN A 92 -10.32 27.84 1.36
C GLN A 92 -9.25 27.66 0.30
N VAL A 93 -8.03 27.44 0.76
CA VAL A 93 -6.86 27.36 -0.10
C VAL A 93 -5.98 26.23 0.39
N LEU A 94 -5.50 25.39 -0.53
CA LEU A 94 -4.53 24.35 -0.19
C LEU A 94 -3.14 24.98 -0.12
N VAL A 95 -2.49 24.81 1.03
CA VAL A 95 -1.17 25.39 1.30
C VAL A 95 -0.25 24.28 1.76
N LEU A 96 0.89 24.18 1.08
CA LEU A 96 2.02 23.43 1.57
C LEU A 96 2.83 24.34 2.49
N HIS A 97 3.08 23.86 3.70
CA HIS A 97 4.03 24.52 4.58
C HIS A 97 5.43 24.02 4.22
N ASP A 98 6.42 24.91 4.22
CA ASP A 98 7.82 24.59 4.00
C ASP A 98 8.64 25.28 5.11
N PRO A 99 9.27 24.53 6.03
CA PRO A 99 10.10 25.12 7.07
C PRO A 99 11.26 25.93 6.46
N PRO A 100 11.58 27.14 6.98
CA PRO A 100 11.22 27.64 8.31
C PRO A 100 9.98 28.55 8.37
N ALA A 101 9.40 29.03 7.26
CA ALA A 101 8.22 29.91 7.29
C ALA A 101 7.48 30.07 5.94
N SER A 102 7.89 29.34 4.90
CA SER A 102 7.32 29.50 3.56
C SER A 102 5.98 28.76 3.50
N ARG A 103 4.92 29.47 3.11
CA ARG A 103 3.61 28.90 2.81
C ARG A 103 3.39 29.01 1.32
N VAL A 104 3.48 27.89 0.63
CA VAL A 104 3.30 27.83 -0.83
C VAL A 104 1.86 27.40 -1.11
N ARG A 105 1.10 28.26 -1.79
CA ARG A 105 -0.21 27.89 -2.30
C ARG A 105 -0.01 26.85 -3.40
N VAL A 106 -0.76 25.74 -3.32
CA VAL A 106 -0.78 24.73 -4.38
C VAL A 106 -1.87 25.12 -5.37
N ASP A 107 -1.47 25.50 -6.58
CA ASP A 107 -2.37 25.93 -7.65
C ASP A 107 -1.92 25.30 -8.99
N PRO A 108 -2.81 24.64 -9.75
CA PRO A 108 -4.21 24.37 -9.43
C PRO A 108 -4.37 23.42 -8.23
N THR A 109 -5.49 23.52 -7.51
CA THR A 109 -5.76 22.61 -6.38
C THR A 109 -5.92 21.18 -6.88
N PRO A 110 -5.06 20.22 -6.49
CA PRO A 110 -5.17 18.85 -6.92
C PRO A 110 -6.36 18.17 -6.24
N SER A 111 -6.95 17.20 -6.93
CA SER A 111 -7.98 16.33 -6.34
C SER A 111 -7.38 15.33 -5.35
N HIS A 112 -6.14 14.89 -5.62
CA HIS A 112 -5.44 13.90 -4.80
C HIS A 112 -3.97 14.27 -4.67
N ILE A 113 -3.35 13.94 -3.53
CA ILE A 113 -1.91 14.02 -3.32
C ILE A 113 -1.39 12.61 -3.01
N LEU A 114 -0.38 12.16 -3.74
CA LEU A 114 0.28 10.88 -3.49
C LEU A 114 1.12 10.97 -2.22
N LEU A 115 0.79 10.15 -1.22
CA LEU A 115 1.50 10.07 0.05
C LEU A 115 2.53 8.94 0.06
N GLU A 116 2.14 7.78 -0.47
CA GLU A 116 2.97 6.56 -0.50
C GLU A 116 2.71 5.79 -1.80
N SER A 117 3.75 5.23 -2.41
CA SER A 117 3.64 4.19 -3.44
C SER A 117 4.38 2.94 -2.94
N TRP A 118 3.67 1.83 -2.95
CA TRP A 118 4.14 0.53 -2.50
C TRP A 118 4.06 -0.44 -3.66
N GLN A 119 5.21 -0.96 -4.06
CA GLN A 119 5.30 -1.91 -5.16
C GLN A 119 5.79 -3.26 -4.64
N LEU A 120 5.12 -4.32 -5.06
CA LEU A 120 5.54 -5.69 -4.86
C LEU A 120 5.74 -6.34 -6.22
N GLU A 121 6.97 -6.76 -6.49
CA GLU A 121 7.37 -7.34 -7.76
C GLU A 121 7.73 -8.81 -7.58
N PHE A 122 7.31 -9.64 -8.54
CA PHE A 122 7.83 -10.99 -8.68
C PHE A 122 8.97 -10.98 -9.71
N ALA A 123 10.21 -10.91 -9.24
CA ALA A 123 11.39 -10.89 -10.09
C ALA A 123 12.04 -12.29 -10.17
N PRO A 124 11.97 -12.98 -11.32
CA PRO A 124 12.76 -14.20 -11.51
C PRO A 124 14.26 -13.82 -11.55
N SER A 125 15.05 -14.35 -10.62
CA SER A 125 16.49 -14.04 -10.58
C SER A 125 17.21 -14.55 -11.86
N PRO A 126 18.07 -13.80 -12.56
CA PRO A 126 18.78 -14.37 -13.71
C PRO A 126 19.75 -15.51 -13.32
N ALA A 127 20.18 -15.57 -12.05
CA ALA A 127 21.25 -16.44 -11.58
C ALA A 127 20.89 -17.94 -11.55
N TRP A 128 19.60 -18.32 -11.50
CA TRP A 128 19.20 -19.74 -11.46
C TRP A 128 19.19 -20.41 -12.83
N TYR A 129 19.19 -19.64 -13.92
CA TYR A 129 19.29 -20.18 -15.28
C TYR A 129 20.73 -20.29 -15.78
N SER A 130 21.66 -19.48 -15.25
CA SER A 130 23.06 -19.44 -15.74
C SER A 130 24.00 -20.37 -14.97
N SER A 131 23.62 -20.85 -13.79
CA SER A 131 24.45 -21.79 -13.03
C SER A 131 23.91 -23.21 -13.17
N GLY A 132 24.44 -23.97 -14.14
CA GLY A 132 24.24 -25.42 -14.25
C GLY A 132 24.83 -26.22 -13.09
N THR A 133 25.13 -25.58 -11.95
CA THR A 133 25.57 -26.21 -10.72
C THR A 133 24.48 -26.04 -9.67
N ASN A 134 23.82 -27.15 -9.34
CA ASN A 134 22.83 -27.29 -8.27
C ASN A 134 23.46 -27.09 -6.87
N THR A 135 24.07 -25.92 -6.61
CA THR A 135 24.76 -25.61 -5.34
C THR A 135 24.31 -24.32 -4.67
N SER A 136 23.34 -23.58 -5.22
CA SER A 136 22.57 -22.63 -4.41
C SER A 136 21.51 -23.43 -3.66
N GLY A 137 21.68 -23.61 -2.34
CA GLY A 137 20.77 -24.40 -1.50
C GLY A 137 19.31 -24.11 -1.83
N GLU A 138 18.62 -25.13 -2.33
CA GLU A 138 17.20 -25.07 -2.70
C GLU A 138 16.40 -24.52 -1.50
N VAL A 139 15.95 -23.27 -1.60
CA VAL A 139 15.18 -22.65 -0.53
C VAL A 139 13.84 -23.35 -0.50
N THR A 140 13.66 -24.25 0.46
CA THR A 140 12.40 -24.97 0.63
C THR A 140 11.23 -23.99 0.78
N LEU A 141 10.04 -24.38 0.32
CA LEU A 141 8.81 -23.60 0.50
C LEU A 141 8.53 -23.24 1.98
N SER A 142 8.97 -24.10 2.91
CA SER A 142 8.89 -23.82 4.34
C SER A 142 9.77 -22.62 4.75
N ALA A 143 11.00 -22.54 4.23
CA ALA A 143 11.87 -21.41 4.45
C ALA A 143 11.29 -20.13 3.84
N VAL A 144 10.78 -20.17 2.61
CA VAL A 144 10.11 -19.02 1.96
C VAL A 144 8.95 -18.51 2.83
N TYR A 145 8.10 -19.40 3.33
CA TYR A 145 6.99 -19.02 4.21
C TYR A 145 7.48 -18.37 5.51
N LYS A 146 8.53 -18.90 6.15
CA LYS A 146 9.13 -18.31 7.35
C LYS A 146 9.70 -16.91 7.09
N HIS A 147 10.35 -16.68 5.95
CA HIS A 147 10.79 -15.34 5.56
C HIS A 147 9.60 -14.39 5.38
N GLY A 148 8.51 -14.87 4.77
CA GLY A 148 7.25 -14.12 4.67
C GLY A 148 6.71 -13.67 6.03
N ILE A 149 6.74 -14.53 7.05
CA ILE A 149 6.35 -14.14 8.43
C ILE A 149 7.17 -12.95 8.91
N CYS A 150 8.50 -13.02 8.81
CA CYS A 150 9.39 -11.95 9.26
C CYS A 150 9.16 -10.66 8.48
N LEU A 151 8.98 -10.75 7.16
CA LEU A 151 8.71 -9.61 6.29
C LEU A 151 7.41 -8.92 6.68
N TYR A 152 6.29 -9.64 6.82
CA TYR A 152 5.00 -9.01 7.12
C TYR A 152 4.93 -8.43 8.53
N ARG A 153 5.62 -9.01 9.50
CA ARG A 153 5.78 -8.40 10.84
C ARG A 153 6.54 -7.08 10.74
N SER A 154 7.61 -7.05 9.94
CA SER A 154 8.40 -5.84 9.70
C SER A 154 7.60 -4.77 8.95
N LEU A 155 6.87 -5.15 7.89
CA LEU A 155 6.01 -4.26 7.13
C LEU A 155 4.90 -3.67 8.01
N PHE A 156 4.24 -4.50 8.82
CA PHE A 156 3.20 -4.05 9.75
C PHE A 156 3.71 -3.01 10.76
N ALA A 157 4.95 -3.17 11.24
CA ALA A 157 5.62 -2.21 12.12
C ALA A 157 6.01 -0.93 11.36
N LEU A 158 6.61 -1.06 10.17
CA LEU A 158 6.99 0.06 9.31
C LEU A 158 5.80 0.96 9.00
N LEU A 159 4.67 0.37 8.61
CA LEU A 159 3.45 1.11 8.28
C LEU A 159 2.95 2.01 9.42
N ARG A 160 3.26 1.69 10.68
CA ARG A 160 2.84 2.45 11.88
C ARG A 160 3.80 3.57 12.26
N VAL A 161 5.03 3.56 11.76
CA VAL A 161 6.00 4.62 12.05
C VAL A 161 6.08 5.65 10.93
N LEU A 162 5.57 5.32 9.74
CA LEU A 162 5.55 6.23 8.60
C LEU A 162 4.66 7.47 8.85
N PRO A 163 5.02 8.63 8.25
CA PRO A 163 4.31 9.89 8.46
C PRO A 163 2.81 9.82 8.14
N THR A 164 2.43 9.03 7.14
CA THR A 164 1.02 8.83 6.74
C THR A 164 0.18 8.25 7.86
N TRP A 165 0.73 7.37 8.71
CA TRP A 165 0.00 6.88 9.89
C TRP A 165 -0.30 8.01 10.88
N ARG A 166 0.64 8.94 11.07
CA ARG A 166 0.43 10.13 11.92
C ARG A 166 -0.64 11.04 11.32
N LEU A 167 -0.59 11.26 10.00
CA LEU A 167 -1.61 12.04 9.28
C LEU A 167 -2.98 11.40 9.44
N TYR A 168 -3.09 10.10 9.20
CA TYR A 168 -4.30 9.31 9.40
C TYR A 168 -4.89 9.51 10.81
N GLN A 169 -4.07 9.35 11.85
CA GLN A 169 -4.53 9.53 13.24
C GLN A 169 -5.02 10.97 13.51
N ARG A 170 -4.40 11.98 12.90
CA ARG A 170 -4.84 13.39 13.03
C ARG A 170 -6.17 13.64 12.32
N LEU A 171 -6.34 13.12 11.11
CA LEU A 171 -7.59 13.26 10.36
C LEU A 171 -8.76 12.61 11.09
N ARG A 172 -8.55 11.38 11.59
CA ARG A 172 -9.57 10.66 12.38
C ARG A 172 -10.00 11.43 13.63
N ARG A 173 -9.07 12.03 14.38
CA ARG A 173 -9.39 12.82 15.58
C ARG A 173 -10.23 14.07 15.28
N ARG A 174 -10.15 14.60 14.07
CA ARG A 174 -10.85 15.82 13.65
C ARG A 174 -12.26 15.55 13.10
N GLY A 175 -12.75 14.31 13.16
CA GLY A 175 -14.05 13.95 12.59
C GLY A 175 -14.07 13.97 11.05
N ALA A 176 -12.89 14.02 10.40
CA ALA A 176 -12.78 13.71 8.99
C ALA A 176 -13.01 12.20 8.85
N GLY A 177 -14.21 11.82 8.44
CA GLY A 177 -14.63 10.43 8.33
C GLY A 177 -13.76 9.62 7.37
N LEU A 178 -13.68 8.32 7.63
CA LEU A 178 -13.09 7.31 6.76
C LEU A 178 -14.08 7.02 5.61
N GLY A 179 -13.81 7.55 4.41
CA GLY A 179 -14.61 7.32 3.22
C GLY A 179 -14.56 8.49 2.22
N PRO A 180 -15.20 8.36 1.04
CA PRO A 180 -15.31 9.46 0.08
C PRO A 180 -15.92 10.65 0.81
N THR A 181 -15.21 11.78 0.76
CA THR A 181 -15.44 13.06 1.45
C THR A 181 -16.91 13.36 1.76
N ARG A 182 -17.46 12.83 2.86
CA ARG A 182 -18.86 13.10 3.23
C ARG A 182 -19.07 14.51 3.78
N ASN A 183 -18.01 15.16 4.29
CA ASN A 183 -18.10 16.45 5.01
C ASN A 183 -17.03 17.48 4.62
N GLY A 184 -16.64 17.57 3.34
CA GLY A 184 -15.68 18.61 2.90
C GLY A 184 -14.33 18.57 3.64
N ALA A 185 -13.94 17.40 4.13
CA ALA A 185 -12.74 17.17 4.92
C ALA A 185 -11.75 16.31 4.14
N LEU A 186 -10.46 16.46 4.44
CA LEU A 186 -9.39 15.65 3.86
C LEU A 186 -9.58 14.17 4.21
N GLY A 187 -9.44 13.28 3.22
CA GLY A 187 -9.57 11.83 3.39
C GLY A 187 -8.31 11.09 2.99
N ILE A 188 -8.13 9.85 3.45
CA ILE A 188 -7.10 8.95 2.95
C ILE A 188 -7.77 7.86 2.14
N GLU A 189 -7.32 7.69 0.91
CA GLU A 189 -7.83 6.70 -0.04
C GLU A 189 -6.69 5.77 -0.47
N MET A 190 -7.02 4.50 -0.68
CA MET A 190 -6.11 3.53 -1.28
C MET A 190 -6.55 3.17 -2.69
N ARG A 191 -5.64 3.30 -3.64
CA ARG A 191 -5.83 2.91 -5.04
C ARG A 191 -4.81 1.85 -5.46
N ILE A 192 -5.23 1.02 -6.41
CA ILE A 192 -4.36 0.05 -7.06
C ILE A 192 -3.76 0.74 -8.28
N GLY A 193 -2.43 0.70 -8.41
CA GLY A 193 -1.68 1.33 -9.49
C GLY A 193 -0.99 0.32 -10.43
N PRO A 194 -0.33 0.79 -11.51
CA PRO A 194 -0.17 2.19 -11.87
C PRO A 194 -1.32 2.61 -12.79
N LEU A 195 -2.12 3.61 -12.39
CA LEU A 195 -3.03 4.21 -13.37
C LEU A 195 -2.18 5.08 -14.30
N SER A 196 -2.30 4.80 -15.59
CA SER A 196 -2.08 5.76 -16.66
C SER A 196 -2.48 7.15 -16.19
N THR A 197 -1.56 8.09 -16.34
CA THR A 197 -1.92 9.50 -16.46
C THR A 197 -3.19 9.59 -17.31
N ASP A 198 -4.20 10.31 -16.82
CA ASP A 198 -5.25 10.95 -17.61
C ASP A 198 -6.65 10.31 -17.80
N THR A 199 -6.97 9.13 -17.26
CA THR A 199 -8.28 8.52 -17.60
C THR A 199 -9.50 9.08 -16.84
N ASP A 200 -9.32 9.90 -15.80
CA ASP A 200 -10.44 10.31 -14.93
C ASP A 200 -10.51 11.82 -14.63
N GLY A 201 -9.73 12.67 -15.33
CA GLY A 201 -9.70 14.11 -15.06
C GLY A 201 -9.27 14.49 -13.62
N SER A 202 -8.87 13.51 -12.80
CA SER A 202 -8.46 13.70 -11.42
C SER A 202 -6.97 14.05 -11.38
N HIS A 203 -6.69 15.35 -11.18
CA HIS A 203 -5.32 15.83 -11.03
C HIS A 203 -4.71 15.26 -9.73
N ILE A 204 -3.73 14.35 -9.88
CA ILE A 204 -2.96 13.76 -8.78
C ILE A 204 -1.60 14.45 -8.71
N LEU A 205 -1.30 15.06 -7.56
CA LEU A 205 0.03 15.61 -7.29
C LEU A 205 0.97 14.48 -6.82
N GLY A 206 1.98 14.17 -7.64
CA GLY A 206 2.94 13.08 -7.42
C GLY A 206 4.19 13.43 -6.60
N PHE A 207 5.11 12.48 -6.48
CA PHE A 207 6.42 12.70 -5.84
C PHE A 207 7.30 13.61 -6.71
N GLY A 208 7.98 14.58 -6.09
CA GLY A 208 8.97 15.43 -6.76
C GLY A 208 8.49 16.85 -7.09
N GLU A 209 7.19 17.09 -7.18
CA GLU A 209 6.67 18.43 -7.49
C GLU A 209 6.87 19.40 -6.31
N HIS A 210 6.70 18.97 -5.04
CA HIS A 210 7.03 19.76 -3.83
C HIS A 210 7.35 18.89 -2.56
N PHE A 211 7.76 17.63 -2.74
CA PHE A 211 7.51 16.58 -1.73
C PHE A 211 8.49 16.49 -0.55
N LEU A 212 9.71 17.04 -0.67
CA LEU A 212 10.70 16.96 0.42
C LEU A 212 10.23 17.67 1.70
N SER A 213 9.34 18.65 1.60
CA SER A 213 8.84 19.44 2.73
C SER A 213 7.73 18.76 3.54
N LEU A 214 6.96 17.85 2.93
CA LEU A 214 5.81 17.15 3.56
C LEU A 214 6.25 16.18 4.66
N LEU A 215 7.37 15.49 4.44
CA LEU A 215 7.91 14.47 5.33
C LEU A 215 8.49 15.07 6.62
N PHE A 216 9.15 16.23 6.52
CA PHE A 216 9.71 16.94 7.67
C PHE A 216 8.62 17.54 8.57
N LEU A 217 7.53 18.07 8.01
CA LEU A 217 6.49 18.73 8.82
C LEU A 217 5.63 17.80 9.66
N LEU A 218 5.36 16.58 9.18
CA LEU A 218 4.68 15.57 9.99
C LEU A 218 5.54 15.12 11.19
N SER A 219 6.87 15.25 11.08
CA SER A 219 7.82 15.03 12.18
C SER A 219 7.90 16.24 13.13
N SER A 220 7.96 17.46 12.60
CA SER A 220 8.18 18.69 13.38
C SER A 220 6.95 19.21 14.11
N SER A 221 5.73 18.88 13.66
CA SER A 221 4.48 19.26 14.32
C SER A 221 4.22 18.52 15.66
N CYS A 222 5.19 17.77 16.19
CA CYS A 222 5.15 17.14 17.51
C CYS A 222 5.72 18.01 18.65
N ARG A 223 6.00 19.31 18.44
CA ARG A 223 6.38 20.25 19.51
C ARG A 223 5.53 21.52 19.49
N GLY A 224 4.73 21.71 20.56
CA GLY A 224 4.04 22.95 20.93
C GLY A 224 2.72 23.19 20.17
N VAL A 225 1.62 23.65 20.76
CA VAL A 225 1.46 24.50 21.95
C VAL A 225 0.08 24.25 22.57
N LEU A 226 0.07 24.14 23.91
CA LEU A 226 -1.03 24.20 24.92
C LEU A 226 -2.31 23.37 24.70
#